data_AF-A0A9W9IR06-F1
#
_entry.id   AF-A0A9W9IR06-F1
#
_cell.length_a   1.000
_cell.length_b   1.000
_cell.length_c   1.000
_cell.angle_alpha   90.00
_cell.angle_beta   90.00
_cell.angle_gamma   90.00
#
_symmetry.space_group_name_H-M   'P 1'
#
loop_
_entity.id
_entity.type
_entity.pdbx_description
1 polymer ?
#
loop_
_entity_poly.entity_id
_entity_poly.type
_entity_poly.pdbx_seq_one_letter_code
_entity_poly.pdbx_strand_id
1 'polypeptide(L)'
;MNVPRVFRELFVRCGEISEMGVLPLCECPIEISQSWSNLGFSGKCQSSFTQEEIQIHGRQFAGYEDWHQVQALARECLDTDVDGWISPQLDFENKRNLNKQLQDMYIRQIAGEKTLEEVKAI
;
A
#
# COMPACT_ATOMS: atom_id res chain seq x y z
N MET A 1 22.10 18.62 13.70
CA MET A 1 22.29 17.19 13.37
C MET A 1 21.14 16.81 12.46
N ASN A 2 21.40 16.40 11.21
CA ASN A 2 20.34 16.00 10.30
C ASN A 2 20.14 14.48 10.42
N VAL A 3 18.99 14.04 10.90
CA VAL A 3 18.69 12.61 11.06
C VAL A 3 18.21 12.08 9.70
N PRO A 4 18.82 11.02 9.14
CA PRO A 4 18.35 10.41 7.90
C PRO A 4 16.86 10.10 7.94
N ARG A 5 16.16 10.40 6.83
CA ARG A 5 14.71 10.26 6.71
C ARG A 5 14.24 8.86 7.12
N VAL A 6 14.96 7.82 6.70
CA VAL A 6 14.60 6.41 6.95
C VAL A 6 14.42 6.08 8.43
N PHE A 7 15.16 6.72 9.33
CA PHE A 7 14.97 6.49 10.77
C PHE A 7 13.66 7.09 11.26
N ARG A 8 13.32 8.32 10.83
CA ARG A 8 12.01 8.92 11.14
C ARG A 8 10.88 8.09 10.54
N GLU A 9 11.04 7.68 9.28
CA GLU A 9 10.05 6.89 8.55
C GLU A 9 9.78 5.57 9.26
N LEU A 10 10.84 4.86 9.71
CA LEU A 10 10.70 3.61 10.48
C LEU A 10 9.76 3.78 11.68
N PHE A 11 9.93 4.82 12.49
CA PHE A 11 9.06 5.08 13.64
C PHE A 11 7.63 5.43 13.24
N VAL A 12 7.45 6.23 12.19
CA VAL A 12 6.13 6.58 11.67
C VAL A 12 5.39 5.32 11.18
N ARG A 13 6.04 4.51 10.34
CA ARG A 13 5.45 3.30 9.76
C ARG A 13 5.17 2.22 10.80
N CYS A 14 5.96 2.14 11.87
CA CYS A 14 5.63 1.26 13.01
C CYS A 14 4.29 1.63 13.66
N GLY A 15 3.97 2.93 13.74
CA GLY A 15 2.70 3.41 14.29
C GLY A 15 1.51 3.18 13.36
N GLU A 16 1.76 3.14 12.05
CA GLU A 16 0.72 3.01 11.01
C GLU A 16 0.43 1.55 10.61
N ILE A 17 1.10 0.55 11.19
CA ILE A 17 0.96 -0.87 10.77
C ILE A 17 -0.50 -1.33 10.80
N SER A 18 -1.28 -0.88 11.79
CA SER A 18 -2.69 -1.27 11.93
C SER A 18 -3.57 -0.75 10.80
N GLU A 19 -3.21 0.39 10.20
CA GLU A 19 -3.99 1.03 9.13
C GLU A 19 -3.41 0.71 7.74
N MET A 20 -2.09 0.81 7.61
CA MET A 20 -1.36 0.76 6.33
C MET A 20 -0.71 -0.60 6.08
N GLY A 21 -0.76 -1.53 7.03
CA GLY A 21 -0.15 -2.85 6.94
C GLY A 21 1.38 -2.83 7.08
N VAL A 22 1.98 -4.04 6.98
CA VAL A 22 3.43 -4.23 7.22
C VAL A 22 4.31 -3.88 6.02
N LEU A 23 3.74 -3.80 4.81
CA LEU A 23 4.54 -3.61 3.59
C LEU A 23 5.30 -2.27 3.56
N PRO A 24 4.69 -1.10 3.87
CA PRO A 24 5.44 0.16 3.97
C PRO A 24 6.52 0.15 5.05
N LEU A 25 6.31 -0.60 6.13
CA LEU A 25 7.32 -0.74 7.17
C LEU A 25 8.56 -1.47 6.62
N CYS A 26 8.39 -2.51 5.81
CA CYS A 26 9.48 -3.33 5.27
C CYS A 26 10.44 -2.57 4.34
N GLU A 27 10.00 -1.50 3.67
CA GLU A 27 10.87 -0.61 2.90
C GLU A 27 11.98 0.01 3.79
N CYS A 28 11.65 0.37 5.04
CA CYS A 28 12.59 1.01 5.96
C CYS A 28 13.81 0.14 6.33
N PRO A 29 13.67 -1.09 6.85
CA PRO A 29 14.80 -1.96 7.15
C PRO A 29 15.56 -2.40 5.89
N ILE A 30 14.90 -2.54 4.74
CA ILE A 30 15.58 -2.81 3.46
C ILE A 30 16.49 -1.63 3.10
N GLU A 31 15.98 -0.39 3.13
CA GLU A 31 16.78 0.82 2.87
C GLU A 31 17.93 0.96 3.87
N ILE A 32 17.70 0.71 5.16
CA ILE A 32 18.73 0.74 6.21
C ILE A 32 19.82 -0.29 5.92
N SER A 33 19.44 -1.53 5.57
CA SER A 33 20.39 -2.59 5.24
C SER A 33 21.24 -2.23 4.03
N GLN A 34 20.64 -1.70 2.96
CA GLN A 34 21.33 -1.31 1.73
C GLN A 34 22.21 -0.07 1.93
N SER A 35 21.80 0.84 2.81
CA SER A 35 22.51 2.10 3.09
C SER A 35 23.41 2.04 4.33
N TRP A 36 23.67 0.85 4.89
CA TRP A 36 24.32 0.66 6.19
C TRP A 36 25.58 1.50 6.39
N SER A 37 26.53 1.39 5.45
CA SER A 37 27.79 2.15 5.48
C SER A 37 27.57 3.66 5.30
N ASN A 38 26.61 4.05 4.46
CA ASN A 38 26.29 5.46 4.20
C ASN A 38 25.60 6.13 5.39
N LEU A 39 24.91 5.35 6.22
CA LEU A 39 24.31 5.79 7.47
C LEU A 39 25.34 5.90 8.62
N GLY A 40 26.61 5.58 8.36
CA GLY A 40 27.71 5.71 9.32
C GLY A 40 27.86 4.51 10.26
N PHE A 41 27.16 3.40 10.01
CA PHE A 41 27.32 2.19 10.80
C PHE A 41 28.60 1.45 10.42
N SER A 42 29.23 0.85 11.43
CA SER A 42 30.43 0.03 11.25
C SER A 42 30.07 -1.43 11.00
N GLY A 43 30.98 -2.15 10.35
CA GLY A 43 30.81 -3.59 10.08
C GLY A 43 29.75 -3.91 9.02
N LYS A 44 29.34 -5.18 8.99
CA LYS A 44 28.26 -5.65 8.11
C LYS A 44 26.92 -5.58 8.86
N CYS A 45 25.86 -5.21 8.15
CA CYS A 45 24.50 -5.31 8.68
C CYS A 45 24.17 -6.78 9.01
N GLN A 46 23.71 -7.05 10.22
CA GLN A 46 23.35 -8.41 10.66
C GLN A 46 21.98 -8.85 10.16
N SER A 47 21.13 -7.89 9.79
CA SER A 47 19.78 -8.09 9.27
C SER A 47 19.73 -7.73 7.78
N SER A 48 20.64 -8.32 7.00
CA SER A 48 20.70 -8.10 5.55
C SER A 48 19.68 -8.97 4.83
N PHE A 49 19.10 -8.43 3.76
CA PHE A 49 18.15 -9.14 2.91
C PHE A 49 18.83 -9.72 1.68
N THR A 50 18.41 -10.91 1.27
CA THR A 50 18.77 -11.51 -0.01
C THR A 50 18.15 -10.74 -1.18
N GLN A 51 18.72 -10.89 -2.38
CA GLN A 51 18.17 -10.24 -3.56
C GLN A 51 16.77 -10.77 -3.88
N GLU A 52 16.54 -12.05 -3.63
CA GLU A 52 15.26 -12.72 -3.82
C GLU A 52 14.18 -12.14 -2.89
N GLU A 53 14.49 -11.93 -1.60
CA GLU A 53 13.58 -11.29 -0.64
C GLU A 53 13.23 -9.86 -1.05
N ILE A 54 14.23 -9.07 -1.49
CA ILE A 54 14.01 -7.70 -1.98
C ILE A 54 13.09 -7.71 -3.22
N GLN A 55 13.29 -8.64 -4.15
CA GLN A 55 12.45 -8.75 -5.34
C GLN A 55 11.02 -9.20 -5.00
N ILE A 56 10.86 -10.12 -4.05
CA ILE A 56 9.53 -10.54 -3.57
C ILE A 56 8.82 -9.33 -2.95
N HIS A 57 9.51 -8.61 -2.07
CA HIS A 57 8.96 -7.41 -1.45
C HIS A 57 8.56 -6.37 -2.49
N GLY A 58 9.42 -6.07 -3.47
CA GLY A 58 9.12 -5.11 -4.53
C GLY A 58 7.86 -5.47 -5.33
N ARG A 59 7.61 -6.76 -5.61
CA ARG A 59 6.35 -7.19 -6.26
C ARG A 59 5.13 -7.02 -5.35
N GLN A 60 5.26 -7.31 -4.06
CA GLN A 60 4.19 -7.12 -3.09
C GLN A 60 3.88 -5.64 -2.89
N PHE A 61 4.92 -4.80 -2.83
CA PHE A 61 4.80 -3.36 -2.65
C PHE A 61 4.16 -2.69 -3.86
N ALA A 62 4.51 -3.11 -5.09
CA ALA A 62 3.83 -2.64 -6.29
C ALA A 62 2.31 -2.92 -6.26
N GLY A 63 1.91 -4.15 -5.92
CA GLY A 63 0.48 -4.47 -5.78
C GLY A 63 -0.22 -3.71 -4.64
N TYR A 64 0.50 -3.40 -3.57
CA TYR A 64 0.03 -2.55 -2.49
C TYR A 64 -0.21 -1.11 -2.96
N GLU A 65 0.71 -0.53 -3.73
CA GLU A 65 0.60 0.81 -4.30
C GLU A 65 -0.57 0.89 -5.29
N ASP A 66 -0.69 -0.10 -6.18
CA ASP A 66 -1.80 -0.20 -7.14
C ASP A 66 -3.16 -0.22 -6.42
N TRP A 67 -3.29 -1.03 -5.36
CA TRP A 67 -4.51 -1.09 -4.55
C TRP A 67 -4.82 0.26 -3.88
N HIS A 68 -3.82 0.91 -3.28
CA HIS A 68 -4.00 2.22 -2.64
C HIS A 68 -4.41 3.30 -3.66
N GLN A 69 -3.87 3.25 -4.87
CA GLN A 69 -4.24 4.17 -5.94
C GLN A 69 -5.69 3.98 -6.38
N VAL A 70 -6.12 2.74 -6.61
CA VAL A 70 -7.51 2.41 -6.94
C VAL A 70 -8.46 2.86 -5.82
N GLN A 71 -8.10 2.60 -4.57
CA GLN A 71 -8.89 3.01 -3.42
C GLN A 71 -9.01 4.54 -3.31
N ALA A 72 -7.92 5.28 -3.56
CA ALA A 72 -7.91 6.74 -3.54
C ALA A 72 -8.84 7.33 -4.62
N LEU A 73 -8.77 6.79 -5.84
CA LEU A 73 -9.66 7.18 -6.95
C LEU A 73 -11.12 6.86 -6.62
N ALA A 74 -11.40 5.68 -6.06
CA ALA A 74 -12.75 5.31 -5.66
C ALA A 74 -13.31 6.28 -4.60
N ARG A 75 -12.50 6.68 -3.62
CA ARG A 75 -12.91 7.67 -2.60
C ARG A 75 -13.24 9.03 -3.22
N GLU A 76 -12.40 9.50 -4.14
CA GLU A 76 -12.64 10.76 -4.86
C GLU A 76 -13.95 10.71 -5.65
N CYS A 77 -14.20 9.62 -6.39
CA CYS A 77 -15.46 9.46 -7.14
C CYS A 77 -16.69 9.37 -6.23
N LEU A 78 -16.56 8.68 -5.10
CA LEU A 78 -17.66 8.44 -4.17
C LEU A 78 -17.89 9.59 -3.19
N ASP A 79 -16.98 10.56 -3.11
CA ASP A 79 -17.02 11.65 -2.12
C ASP A 79 -17.16 11.09 -0.70
N THR A 80 -16.24 10.20 -0.36
CA THR A 80 -16.23 9.44 0.89
C THR A 80 -14.85 9.47 1.54
N ASP A 81 -14.79 9.25 2.85
CA ASP A 81 -13.54 9.18 3.59
C ASP A 81 -12.91 7.78 3.53
N VAL A 82 -11.85 7.59 4.33
CA VAL A 82 -11.12 6.32 4.42
C VAL A 82 -11.96 5.17 4.99
N ASP A 83 -13.00 5.49 5.76
CA ASP A 83 -13.91 4.54 6.38
C ASP A 83 -15.13 4.23 5.48
N GLY A 84 -15.26 4.91 4.34
CA GLY A 84 -16.40 4.75 3.44
C GLY A 84 -17.66 5.48 3.92
N TRP A 85 -17.52 6.48 4.79
CA TRP A 85 -18.65 7.28 5.26
C TRP A 85 -19.19 8.19 4.14
N ILE A 86 -20.51 8.18 3.95
CA ILE A 86 -21.21 9.05 3.00
C ILE A 86 -22.03 10.07 3.78
N SER A 87 -21.87 11.34 3.45
CA SER A 87 -22.64 12.41 4.07
C SER A 87 -24.16 12.21 3.88
N PRO A 88 -24.99 12.39 4.92
CA PRO A 88 -26.45 12.36 4.79
C PRO A 88 -27.04 13.40 3.84
N GLN A 89 -26.26 14.41 3.44
CA GLN A 89 -26.70 15.42 2.46
C GLN A 89 -26.58 14.92 1.01
N LEU A 90 -25.89 13.82 0.76
CA LEU A 90 -25.69 13.24 -0.56
C LEU A 90 -26.79 12.21 -0.88
N ASP A 91 -27.10 12.03 -2.16
CA ASP A 91 -27.99 10.96 -2.62
C ASP A 91 -27.30 9.59 -2.47
N PHE A 92 -27.65 8.90 -1.39
CA PHE A 92 -27.08 7.59 -1.06
C PHE A 92 -27.32 6.54 -2.16
N GLU A 93 -28.49 6.51 -2.79
CA GLU A 93 -28.78 5.51 -3.81
C GLU A 93 -27.99 5.77 -5.09
N ASN A 94 -27.78 7.05 -5.44
CA ASN A 94 -26.85 7.41 -6.51
C ASN A 94 -25.41 6.95 -6.19
N LYS A 95 -24.90 7.28 -5.00
CA LYS A 95 -23.55 6.87 -4.56
C LYS A 95 -23.38 5.35 -4.54
N ARG A 96 -24.41 4.62 -4.10
CA ARG A 96 -24.45 3.15 -4.12
C ARG A 96 -24.39 2.60 -5.55
N ASN A 97 -25.11 3.20 -6.49
CA ASN A 97 -25.08 2.80 -7.90
C ASN A 97 -23.74 3.14 -8.56
N LEU A 98 -23.11 4.27 -8.21
CA LEU A 98 -21.77 4.61 -8.68
C LEU A 98 -20.73 3.63 -8.14
N ASN A 99 -20.80 3.25 -6.86
CA ASN A 99 -19.89 2.28 -6.26
C ASN A 99 -19.97 0.92 -6.97
N LYS A 100 -21.19 0.45 -7.29
CA LYS A 100 -21.37 -0.78 -8.08
C LYS A 100 -20.73 -0.69 -9.46
N GLN A 101 -20.87 0.45 -10.16
CA GLN A 101 -20.26 0.65 -11.46
C GLN A 101 -18.73 0.65 -11.39
N LEU A 102 -18.15 1.33 -10.41
CA LEU A 102 -16.70 1.33 -10.18
C LEU A 102 -16.18 -0.07 -9.86
N GLN A 103 -16.89 -0.82 -9.01
CA GLN A 103 -16.58 -2.20 -8.69
C GLN A 103 -16.63 -3.11 -9.93
N ASP A 104 -17.68 -3.00 -10.74
CA ASP A 104 -17.83 -3.77 -11.98
C ASP A 104 -16.70 -3.46 -12.98
N MET A 105 -16.31 -2.19 -13.10
CA MET A 105 -15.17 -1.78 -13.92
C MET A 105 -13.86 -2.40 -13.42
N TYR A 106 -13.59 -2.33 -12.11
CA TYR A 106 -12.40 -2.92 -11.51
C TYR A 106 -12.35 -4.44 -11.72
N ILE A 107 -13.46 -5.15 -11.45
CA ILE A 107 -13.54 -6.60 -11.67
C ILE A 107 -13.28 -6.94 -13.14
N ARG A 108 -13.83 -6.19 -14.09
CA ARG A 108 -13.59 -6.45 -15.53
C ARG A 108 -12.14 -6.22 -15.91
N GLN A 109 -11.50 -5.19 -15.38
CA GLN A 109 -10.09 -4.90 -15.61
C GLN A 109 -9.21 -6.04 -15.07
N ILE A 110 -9.40 -6.40 -13.79
CA ILE A 110 -8.62 -7.48 -13.16
C ILE A 110 -8.94 -8.84 -13.79
N ALA A 111 -10.19 -9.13 -14.17
CA ALA A 111 -10.56 -10.38 -14.85
C ALA A 111 -10.01 -10.47 -16.29
N GLY A 112 -9.66 -9.35 -16.91
CA GLY A 112 -8.90 -9.31 -18.16
C GLY A 112 -7.41 -9.64 -17.96
N GLU A 113 -6.91 -9.48 -16.73
CA GLU A 113 -5.51 -9.68 -16.34
C GLU A 113 -5.26 -11.00 -15.56
N LYS A 114 -6.29 -11.56 -14.91
CA LYS A 114 -6.29 -12.80 -14.11
C LYS A 114 -7.61 -13.57 -14.26
N THR A 115 -7.64 -14.87 -13.98
CA THR A 115 -8.87 -15.67 -14.15
C THR A 115 -9.91 -15.38 -13.06
N LEU A 116 -11.21 -15.48 -13.39
CA LEU A 116 -12.34 -15.09 -12.52
C LEU A 116 -12.37 -15.80 -11.14
N GLU A 117 -11.76 -16.98 -11.03
CA GLU A 117 -11.64 -17.73 -9.77
C GLU A 117 -10.59 -17.16 -8.82
N GLU A 118 -9.52 -16.56 -9.35
CA GLU A 118 -8.46 -15.93 -8.54
C GLU A 118 -8.91 -14.59 -7.95
N VAL A 119 -9.83 -13.89 -8.63
CA VAL A 119 -10.38 -12.59 -8.19
C VAL A 119 -11.41 -12.77 -7.07
N LYS A 120 -12.09 -13.92 -7.00
CA LYS A 120 -13.10 -14.22 -5.97
C LYS A 120 -12.54 -14.84 -4.69
N ALA A 121 -11.25 -15.20 -4.69
CA ALA A 121 -10.56 -15.86 -3.59
C ALA A 121 -9.68 -14.91 -2.74
N ILE A 122 -9.67 -13.62 -3.05
CA ILE A 122 -9.07 -12.52 -2.29
C ILE A 122 -10.17 -11.84 -1.47
#